data_AF-A0A9P1DS18-F1
#
_entry.id   AF-A0A9P1DS18-F1
#
_cell.length_a   1.000
_cell.length_b   1.000
_cell.length_c   1.000
_cell.angle_alpha   90.00
_cell.angle_beta   90.00
_cell.angle_gamma   90.00
#
_symmetry.space_group_name_H-M   'P 1'
#
loop_
_entity.id
_entity.type
_entity.pdbx_description
1 polymer ?
#
loop_
_entity_poly.entity_id
_entity_poly.type
_entity_poly.pdbx_seq_one_letter_code
_entity_poly.pdbx_strand_id
1 'polypeptide(L)'
;MPIPASAFGLAQAGILQRALLCLWTKDVLRFAQSSALFYDRCFSPEAHSAFQSAAADLPSEASKGLQTPEDLWLHGLLPLRSIGTYAMAWKKAQLQLAMPSSVEHLFGEPLSFDTWQDVEAAGVMWLELSELDGTGCVNYVTEFKWRPETMQSFFAVPGSSTSSGLVKFTVEDPSGDMELDDDLKFRVNLIPEQNEEEGAMKNLHRMSLALVGGKSSSKIYQIFFHTVDPTYQVHINVPDHRQPIFPTNEVFHQWHPLMAGLRRRPRLRFLIRLKPMDSGPLDAMCGCCG
;
A
#
# COMPACT_ATOMS: atom_id res chain seq x y z
N MET A 1 38.83 -18.76 -20.75
CA MET A 1 38.33 -20.16 -20.74
C MET A 1 36.97 -20.18 -21.43
N PRO A 2 36.69 -21.10 -22.35
CA PRO A 2 35.35 -21.22 -22.92
C PRO A 2 34.40 -21.78 -21.86
N ILE A 3 33.27 -21.10 -21.68
CA ILE A 3 32.20 -21.50 -20.76
C ILE A 3 31.58 -22.80 -21.32
N PRO A 4 31.39 -23.86 -20.50
CA PRO A 4 30.85 -25.13 -20.98
C PRO A 4 29.41 -24.97 -21.49
N ALA A 5 29.10 -25.70 -22.57
CA ALA A 5 27.80 -25.69 -23.26
C ALA A 5 26.60 -26.08 -22.36
N SER A 6 26.83 -26.61 -21.16
CA SER A 6 25.76 -26.92 -20.18
C SER A 6 25.11 -25.67 -19.58
N ALA A 7 25.79 -24.52 -19.60
CA ALA A 7 25.17 -23.24 -19.23
C ALA A 7 24.10 -22.76 -20.23
N PHE A 8 24.09 -23.33 -21.46
CA PHE A 8 23.09 -23.00 -22.48
C PHE A 8 21.73 -23.67 -22.27
N GLY A 9 21.63 -24.71 -21.41
CA GLY A 9 20.35 -25.40 -21.16
C GLY A 9 19.31 -24.54 -20.44
N LEU A 10 19.75 -23.60 -19.60
CA LEU A 10 18.88 -22.62 -18.92
C LEU A 10 18.46 -21.46 -19.84
N ALA A 11 19.03 -21.37 -21.05
CA ALA A 11 18.78 -20.29 -22.00
C ALA A 11 17.57 -20.53 -22.92
N GLN A 12 16.87 -21.67 -22.80
CA GLN A 12 15.62 -21.90 -23.50
C GLN A 12 14.42 -21.32 -22.73
N ALA A 13 13.61 -20.53 -23.44
CA ALA A 13 12.20 -20.26 -23.13
C ALA A 13 11.85 -19.78 -21.70
N GLY A 14 12.57 -18.80 -21.15
CA GLY A 14 12.16 -18.12 -19.90
C GLY A 14 12.21 -18.99 -18.63
N ILE A 15 12.79 -20.19 -18.70
CA ILE A 15 12.95 -21.10 -17.55
C ILE A 15 13.70 -20.42 -16.42
N LEU A 16 14.76 -19.67 -16.75
CA LEU A 16 15.53 -18.90 -15.78
C LEU A 16 14.62 -17.90 -15.03
N GLN A 17 13.84 -17.10 -15.75
CA GLN A 17 12.96 -16.11 -15.13
C GLN A 17 11.88 -16.76 -14.27
N ARG A 18 11.33 -17.93 -14.68
CA ARG A 18 10.41 -18.71 -13.83
C ARG A 18 11.06 -19.18 -12.54
N ALA A 19 12.31 -19.66 -12.60
CA ALA A 19 13.04 -20.07 -11.41
C ALA A 19 13.37 -18.88 -10.50
N LEU A 20 13.78 -17.75 -11.08
CA LEU A 20 14.08 -16.52 -10.35
C LEU A 20 12.84 -15.84 -9.77
N LEU A 21 11.66 -16.04 -10.37
CA LEU A 21 10.39 -15.51 -9.89
C LEU A 21 10.04 -16.03 -8.48
N CYS A 22 10.57 -17.17 -8.06
CA CYS A 22 10.38 -17.72 -6.72
C CYS A 22 11.29 -17.09 -5.65
N LEU A 23 12.17 -16.15 -6.01
CA LEU A 23 13.13 -15.51 -5.11
C LEU A 23 12.74 -14.07 -4.83
N TRP A 24 13.16 -13.51 -3.70
CA TRP A 24 13.04 -12.06 -3.47
C TRP A 24 13.85 -11.26 -4.48
N THR A 25 13.44 -10.02 -4.76
CA THR A 25 14.14 -9.18 -5.75
C THR A 25 15.62 -8.99 -5.37
N LYS A 26 15.93 -8.86 -4.07
CA LYS A 26 17.32 -8.77 -3.59
C LYS A 26 18.16 -9.99 -4.00
N ASP A 27 17.57 -11.18 -4.02
CA ASP A 27 18.26 -12.43 -4.35
C ASP A 27 18.40 -12.60 -5.87
N VAL A 28 17.43 -12.13 -6.65
CA VAL A 28 17.58 -11.99 -8.11
C VAL A 28 18.72 -11.04 -8.45
N LEU A 29 18.86 -9.92 -7.73
CA LEU A 29 19.98 -8.98 -7.90
C LEU A 29 21.32 -9.63 -7.55
N ARG A 30 21.40 -10.39 -6.45
CA ARG A 30 22.61 -11.15 -6.09
C ARG A 30 22.98 -12.20 -7.14
N PHE A 31 21.98 -12.92 -7.66
CA PHE A 31 22.17 -13.88 -8.75
C PHE A 31 22.73 -13.19 -9.99
N ALA A 32 22.14 -12.06 -10.40
CA ALA A 32 22.59 -11.29 -11.54
C ALA A 32 24.06 -10.82 -11.40
N GLN A 33 24.52 -10.53 -10.17
CA GLN A 33 25.90 -10.11 -9.89
C GLN A 33 26.93 -11.25 -9.95
N SER A 34 26.49 -12.51 -9.98
CA SER A 34 27.41 -13.66 -9.97
C SER A 34 28.13 -13.90 -11.31
N SER A 35 27.64 -13.32 -12.43
CA SER A 35 28.27 -13.41 -13.75
C SER A 35 27.73 -12.34 -14.69
N ALA A 36 28.57 -11.80 -15.57
CA ALA A 36 28.13 -10.89 -16.64
C ALA A 36 27.01 -11.48 -17.51
N LEU A 37 27.07 -12.79 -17.78
CA LEU A 37 26.02 -13.49 -18.52
C LEU A 37 24.67 -13.42 -17.81
N PHE A 38 24.64 -13.60 -16.49
CA PHE A 38 23.40 -13.55 -15.71
C PHE A 38 22.90 -12.13 -15.53
N TYR A 39 23.81 -11.17 -15.39
CA TYR A 39 23.49 -9.76 -15.41
C TYR A 39 22.71 -9.40 -16.67
N ASP A 40 23.27 -9.68 -17.85
CA ASP A 40 22.60 -9.38 -19.12
C ASP A 40 21.23 -10.07 -19.22
N ARG A 41 21.13 -11.31 -18.75
CA ARG A 41 19.87 -12.08 -18.76
C ARG A 41 18.81 -11.61 -17.79
N CYS A 42 19.16 -10.87 -16.74
CA CYS A 42 18.20 -10.31 -15.79
C CYS A 42 17.80 -8.88 -16.17
N PHE A 43 18.70 -8.15 -16.82
CA PHE A 43 18.55 -6.72 -17.09
C PHE A 43 18.26 -6.36 -18.55
N SER A 44 18.15 -7.34 -19.45
CA SER A 44 17.72 -7.09 -20.84
C SER A 44 16.22 -6.76 -20.92
N PRO A 45 15.78 -6.06 -21.98
CA PRO A 45 14.36 -5.80 -22.22
C PRO A 45 13.53 -7.09 -22.29
N GLU A 46 14.08 -8.14 -22.91
CA GLU A 46 13.42 -9.44 -23.05
C GLU A 46 13.27 -10.16 -21.70
N ALA A 47 14.18 -9.92 -20.77
CA ALA A 47 14.12 -10.48 -19.42
C ALA A 47 12.87 -10.02 -18.68
N HIS A 48 12.51 -8.73 -18.79
CA HIS A 48 11.31 -8.20 -18.17
C HIS A 48 10.04 -8.82 -18.74
N SER A 49 9.94 -8.94 -20.07
CA SER A 49 8.82 -9.66 -20.70
C SER A 49 8.74 -11.12 -20.26
N ALA A 50 9.88 -11.80 -20.10
CA ALA A 50 9.91 -13.17 -19.60
C ALA A 50 9.45 -13.27 -18.14
N PHE A 51 9.81 -12.32 -17.27
CA PHE A 51 9.29 -12.26 -15.91
C PHE A 51 7.78 -11.96 -15.87
N GLN A 52 7.29 -11.03 -16.68
CA GLN A 52 5.86 -10.74 -16.78
C GLN A 52 5.06 -11.94 -17.26
N SER A 53 5.57 -12.66 -18.27
CA SER A 53 4.97 -13.91 -18.73
C SER A 53 4.96 -14.97 -17.64
N ALA A 54 6.05 -15.12 -16.88
CA ALA A 54 6.11 -16.06 -15.77
C ALA A 54 5.13 -15.68 -14.65
N ALA A 55 4.99 -14.40 -14.34
CA ALA A 55 4.05 -13.89 -13.33
C ALA A 55 2.58 -14.00 -13.79
N ALA A 56 2.32 -13.94 -15.11
CA ALA A 56 0.99 -14.13 -15.66
C ALA A 56 0.47 -15.57 -15.53
N ASP A 57 1.37 -16.55 -15.41
CA ASP A 57 1.04 -17.97 -15.25
C ASP A 57 0.75 -18.36 -13.79
N LEU A 58 0.92 -17.43 -12.85
CA LEU A 58 0.54 -17.66 -11.45
C LEU A 58 -1.00 -17.78 -11.33
N PRO A 59 -1.51 -18.49 -10.29
CA PRO A 59 -2.94 -18.54 -10.01
C PRO A 59 -3.56 -17.14 -9.94
N SER A 60 -4.84 -17.00 -10.33
CA SER A 60 -5.53 -15.70 -10.35
C SER A 60 -5.53 -14.97 -9.01
N GLU A 61 -5.56 -15.72 -7.92
CA GLU A 61 -5.55 -15.22 -6.53
C GLU A 61 -4.14 -14.90 -6.01
N ALA A 62 -3.09 -15.31 -6.73
CA ALA A 62 -1.72 -15.06 -6.29
C ALA A 62 -1.32 -13.61 -6.58
N SER A 63 -0.71 -12.98 -5.58
CA SER A 63 -0.06 -11.68 -5.75
C SER A 63 1.01 -11.77 -6.84
N LYS A 64 1.15 -10.70 -7.62
CA LYS A 64 2.19 -10.58 -8.67
C LYS A 64 3.35 -9.70 -8.25
N GLY A 65 3.19 -9.00 -7.12
CA GLY A 65 4.24 -8.33 -6.39
C GLY A 65 3.93 -8.35 -4.89
N LEU A 66 4.98 -8.29 -4.07
CA LEU A 66 4.87 -8.28 -2.61
C LEU A 66 5.87 -7.28 -2.03
N GLN A 67 5.49 -6.64 -0.92
CA GLN A 67 6.37 -5.87 -0.06
C GLN A 67 6.16 -6.29 1.39
N THR A 68 7.24 -6.70 2.05
CA THR A 68 7.32 -6.94 3.50
C THR A 68 8.11 -5.80 4.16
N PRO A 69 8.24 -5.75 5.49
CA PRO A 69 9.11 -4.77 6.14
C PRO A 69 10.57 -4.78 5.64
N GLU A 70 11.06 -5.95 5.22
CA GLU A 70 12.47 -6.16 4.86
C GLU A 70 12.69 -6.43 3.37
N ASP A 71 11.66 -6.86 2.65
CA ASP A 71 11.82 -7.49 1.34
C ASP A 71 10.79 -7.07 0.29
N LEU A 72 11.31 -6.81 -0.91
CA LEU A 72 10.55 -6.50 -2.12
C LEU A 72 10.57 -7.69 -3.08
N TRP A 73 9.41 -8.02 -3.61
CA TRP A 73 9.23 -8.91 -4.75
C TRP A 73 8.44 -8.19 -5.83
N LEU A 74 9.12 -7.52 -6.76
CA LEU A 74 8.46 -6.66 -7.76
C LEU A 74 8.88 -6.94 -9.20
N HIS A 75 9.86 -7.83 -9.42
CA HIS A 75 10.44 -8.05 -10.76
C HIS A 75 9.51 -8.82 -11.72
N GLY A 76 8.41 -9.39 -11.22
CA GLY A 76 7.29 -9.86 -12.05
C GLY A 76 6.41 -8.74 -12.61
N LEU A 77 6.46 -7.53 -12.02
CA LEU A 77 5.64 -6.38 -12.41
C LEU A 77 6.44 -5.22 -12.99
N LEU A 78 7.70 -5.07 -12.59
CA LEU A 78 8.58 -3.97 -13.00
C LEU A 78 9.93 -4.47 -13.51
N PRO A 79 10.59 -3.70 -14.39
CA PRO A 79 11.99 -3.94 -14.72
C PRO A 79 12.88 -3.83 -13.47
N LEU A 80 13.87 -4.71 -13.34
CA LEU A 80 14.80 -4.71 -12.19
C LEU A 80 15.49 -3.34 -11.97
N ARG A 81 15.75 -2.60 -13.06
CA ARG A 81 16.36 -1.25 -13.00
C ARG A 81 15.49 -0.25 -12.23
N SER A 82 14.17 -0.35 -12.34
CA SER A 82 13.24 0.60 -11.73
C SER A 82 13.02 0.32 -10.24
N ILE A 83 13.15 -0.93 -9.81
CA ILE A 83 12.84 -1.34 -8.42
C ILE A 83 13.80 -0.68 -7.42
N GLY A 84 15.07 -0.48 -7.80
CA GLY A 84 16.05 0.17 -6.92
C GLY A 84 15.64 1.58 -6.49
N THR A 85 15.07 2.36 -7.41
CA THR A 85 14.57 3.71 -7.13
C THR A 85 13.48 3.69 -6.06
N TYR A 86 12.50 2.79 -6.20
CA TYR A 86 11.41 2.65 -5.24
C TYR A 86 11.88 2.11 -3.87
N ALA A 87 12.83 1.18 -3.86
CA ALA A 87 13.43 0.68 -2.62
C ALA A 87 14.16 1.79 -1.84
N MET A 88 14.91 2.64 -2.55
CA MET A 88 15.58 3.79 -1.93
C MET A 88 14.58 4.82 -1.41
N ALA A 89 13.54 5.12 -2.19
CA ALA A 89 12.47 6.03 -1.80
C ALA A 89 11.74 5.55 -0.53
N TRP A 90 11.37 4.26 -0.47
CA TRP A 90 10.76 3.64 0.70
C TRP A 90 11.60 3.86 1.98
N LYS A 91 12.91 3.56 1.87
CA LYS A 91 13.83 3.70 3.00
C LYS A 91 14.02 5.16 3.42
N LYS A 92 14.19 6.07 2.45
CA LYS A 92 14.37 7.50 2.70
C LYS A 92 13.12 8.13 3.34
N ALA A 93 11.94 7.70 2.91
CA ALA A 93 10.65 8.11 3.46
C ALA A 93 10.34 7.50 4.85
N GLN A 94 11.21 6.60 5.36
CA GLN A 94 11.03 5.91 6.65
C GLN A 94 9.67 5.23 6.77
N LEU A 95 9.21 4.60 5.69
CA LEU A 95 7.91 3.96 5.64
C LEU A 95 7.89 2.67 6.48
N GLN A 96 6.84 2.54 7.28
CA GLN A 96 6.55 1.36 8.09
C GLN A 96 5.31 0.66 7.56
N LEU A 97 5.36 -0.68 7.49
CA LEU A 97 4.21 -1.46 7.07
C LEU A 97 3.35 -1.79 8.30
N ALA A 98 2.16 -1.20 8.39
CA ALA A 98 1.21 -1.44 9.49
C ALA A 98 0.09 -2.36 9.01
N MET A 99 0.42 -3.64 8.82
CA MET A 99 -0.53 -4.64 8.35
C MET A 99 -1.00 -5.52 9.51
N PRO A 100 -2.29 -5.92 9.55
CA PRO A 100 -2.79 -6.80 10.61
C PRO A 100 -1.98 -8.09 10.67
N SER A 101 -1.62 -8.51 11.88
CA SER A 101 -1.09 -9.85 12.09
C SER A 101 -2.23 -10.88 12.08
N SER A 102 -1.91 -12.09 11.62
CA SER A 102 -2.83 -13.22 11.60
C SER A 102 -2.08 -14.51 11.97
N VAL A 103 -2.80 -15.62 12.11
CA VAL A 103 -2.18 -16.94 12.35
C VAL A 103 -1.22 -17.30 11.20
N GLU A 104 -1.57 -16.92 9.98
CA GLU A 104 -0.76 -17.16 8.78
C GLU A 104 0.36 -16.14 8.63
N HIS A 105 0.17 -14.94 9.16
CA HIS A 105 1.09 -13.81 9.05
C HIS A 105 1.39 -13.20 10.42
N LEU A 106 2.18 -13.92 11.23
CA LEU A 106 2.50 -13.53 12.61
C LEU A 106 3.10 -12.12 12.72
N PHE A 107 3.86 -11.69 11.71
CA PHE A 107 4.54 -10.39 11.66
C PHE A 107 3.87 -9.38 10.72
N GLY A 108 2.58 -9.59 10.42
CA GLY A 108 1.81 -8.75 9.52
C GLY A 108 1.78 -9.28 8.08
N GLU A 109 0.65 -9.11 7.43
CA GLU A 109 0.46 -9.50 6.03
C GLU A 109 1.33 -8.65 5.08
N PRO A 110 1.93 -9.24 4.03
CA PRO A 110 2.66 -8.47 3.04
C PRO A 110 1.72 -7.57 2.23
N LEU A 111 2.22 -6.39 1.86
CA LEU A 111 1.55 -5.53 0.90
C LEU A 111 1.58 -6.20 -0.47
N SER A 112 0.42 -6.47 -1.04
CA SER A 112 0.31 -7.24 -2.29
C SER A 112 -0.02 -6.36 -3.48
N PHE A 113 0.67 -6.57 -4.58
CA PHE A 113 0.48 -5.86 -5.84
C PHE A 113 0.05 -6.84 -6.92
N ASP A 114 -0.88 -6.42 -7.76
CA ASP A 114 -1.48 -7.32 -8.73
C ASP A 114 -1.26 -6.82 -10.16
N THR A 115 -1.05 -5.52 -10.34
CA THR A 115 -0.66 -4.93 -11.61
C THR A 115 0.52 -3.98 -11.43
N TRP A 116 1.19 -3.64 -12.53
CA TRP A 116 2.29 -2.68 -12.49
C TRP A 116 1.81 -1.28 -12.10
N GLN A 117 0.57 -0.91 -12.42
CA GLN A 117 -0.03 0.37 -12.01
C GLN A 117 -0.21 0.45 -10.48
N ASP A 118 -0.54 -0.67 -9.82
CA ASP A 118 -0.63 -0.71 -8.35
C ASP A 118 0.75 -0.39 -7.73
N VAL A 119 1.83 -0.87 -8.36
CA VAL A 119 3.21 -0.63 -7.91
C VAL A 119 3.64 0.79 -8.21
N GLU A 120 3.31 1.30 -9.39
CA GLU A 120 3.64 2.68 -9.79
C GLU A 120 2.96 3.70 -8.87
N ALA A 121 1.67 3.52 -8.57
CA ALA A 121 0.94 4.39 -7.63
C ALA A 121 1.61 4.43 -6.25
N ALA A 122 2.04 3.28 -5.73
CA ALA A 122 2.79 3.23 -4.47
C ALA A 122 4.18 3.85 -4.61
N GLY A 123 4.90 3.57 -5.71
CA GLY A 123 6.25 4.07 -5.96
C GLY A 123 6.31 5.58 -6.10
N VAL A 124 5.32 6.20 -6.76
CA VAL A 124 5.18 7.67 -6.84
C VAL A 124 4.97 8.25 -5.45
N MET A 125 4.06 7.67 -4.65
CA MET A 125 3.86 8.10 -3.26
C MET A 125 5.15 7.98 -2.44
N TRP A 126 5.93 6.90 -2.59
CA TRP A 126 7.20 6.74 -1.89
C TRP A 126 8.21 7.80 -2.28
N LEU A 127 8.27 8.15 -3.57
CA LEU A 127 9.16 9.18 -4.09
C LEU A 127 8.81 10.55 -3.54
N GLU A 128 7.54 10.96 -3.66
CA GLU A 128 7.05 12.24 -3.15
C GLU A 128 7.32 12.38 -1.65
N LEU A 129 6.98 11.33 -0.87
CA LEU A 129 7.19 11.34 0.57
C LEU A 129 8.67 11.43 0.94
N SER A 130 9.56 10.84 0.11
CA SER A 130 11.00 10.89 0.34
C SER A 130 11.61 12.28 0.12
N GLU A 131 10.87 13.21 -0.49
CA GLU A 131 11.28 14.60 -0.72
C GLU A 131 10.80 15.54 0.39
N LEU A 132 9.83 15.12 1.21
CA LEU A 132 9.32 15.91 2.33
C LEU A 132 10.23 15.87 3.55
N ASP A 133 10.15 16.91 4.39
CA ASP A 133 10.77 16.88 5.71
C ASP A 133 10.00 15.91 6.62
N GLY A 134 10.64 14.78 6.91
CA GLY A 134 10.10 13.74 7.79
C GLY A 134 10.32 14.01 9.28
N THR A 135 10.91 15.14 9.67
CA THR A 135 11.29 15.38 11.07
C THR A 135 10.07 15.32 12.00
N GLY A 136 10.13 14.44 13.00
CA GLY A 136 9.06 14.18 13.97
C GLY A 136 7.83 13.47 13.40
N CYS A 137 7.86 13.02 12.14
CA CYS A 137 6.77 12.29 11.52
C CYS A 137 7.02 10.79 11.55
N VAL A 138 5.94 10.01 11.66
CA VAL A 138 5.95 8.57 11.40
C VAL A 138 5.02 8.28 10.23
N ASN A 139 5.51 7.53 9.25
CA ASN A 139 4.80 7.24 8.01
C ASN A 139 4.48 5.75 7.92
N TYR A 140 3.18 5.43 7.85
CA TYR A 140 2.70 4.06 7.73
C TYR A 140 2.04 3.82 6.38
N VAL A 141 2.27 2.64 5.81
CA VAL A 141 1.45 2.09 4.72
C VAL A 141 0.61 0.95 5.28
N THR A 142 -0.67 0.95 4.97
CA THR A 142 -1.60 -0.11 5.40
C THR A 142 -2.66 -0.42 4.35
N GLU A 143 -3.37 -1.53 4.53
CA GLU A 143 -4.59 -1.86 3.82
C GLU A 143 -5.74 -2.06 4.80
N PHE A 144 -6.78 -1.24 4.68
CA PHE A 144 -8.06 -1.50 5.34
C PHE A 144 -8.83 -2.53 4.51
N LYS A 145 -9.08 -3.70 5.10
CA LYS A 145 -9.74 -4.82 4.43
C LYS A 145 -11.15 -5.02 4.97
N TRP A 146 -12.05 -5.44 4.10
CA TRP A 146 -13.37 -5.94 4.45
C TRP A 146 -13.40 -7.43 4.20
N ARG A 147 -14.26 -8.13 4.96
CA ARG A 147 -14.55 -9.52 4.63
C ARG A 147 -15.38 -9.57 3.33
N PRO A 148 -15.14 -10.55 2.44
CA PRO A 148 -15.88 -10.66 1.18
C PRO A 148 -17.40 -10.63 1.36
N GLU A 149 -17.94 -11.33 2.37
CA GLU A 149 -19.37 -11.38 2.67
C GLU A 149 -19.96 -10.02 3.10
N THR A 150 -19.16 -9.20 3.80
CA THR A 150 -19.55 -7.83 4.17
C THR A 150 -19.71 -6.97 2.93
N MET A 151 -18.76 -7.05 1.98
CA MET A 151 -18.83 -6.27 0.75
C MET A 151 -19.91 -6.76 -0.21
N GLN A 152 -20.14 -8.06 -0.27
CA GLN A 152 -21.29 -8.61 -1.02
C GLN A 152 -22.60 -8.04 -0.51
N SER A 153 -22.80 -8.03 0.82
CA SER A 153 -24.00 -7.46 1.45
C SER A 153 -24.13 -5.96 1.19
N PHE A 154 -23.01 -5.23 1.30
CA PHE A 154 -22.95 -3.80 1.04
C PHE A 154 -23.40 -3.44 -0.39
N PHE A 155 -22.89 -4.15 -1.41
CA PHE A 155 -23.26 -3.87 -2.79
C PHE A 155 -24.64 -4.44 -3.18
N ALA A 156 -25.15 -5.43 -2.46
CA ALA A 156 -26.48 -5.99 -2.70
C ALA A 156 -27.62 -5.07 -2.24
N VAL A 157 -27.39 -4.27 -1.19
CA VAL A 157 -28.40 -3.39 -0.60
C VAL A 157 -28.06 -1.92 -0.86
N PRO A 158 -28.79 -1.24 -1.77
CA PRO A 158 -28.64 0.19 -2.01
C PRO A 158 -28.75 1.01 -0.71
N GLY A 159 -27.85 1.96 -0.51
CA GLY A 159 -27.83 2.79 0.69
C GLY A 159 -27.45 2.04 1.97
N SER A 160 -26.81 0.87 1.89
CA SER A 160 -26.20 0.26 3.06
C SER A 160 -24.89 0.98 3.46
N SER A 161 -24.54 0.90 4.74
CA SER A 161 -23.23 1.32 5.25
C SER A 161 -22.31 0.12 5.45
N THR A 162 -21.01 0.37 5.49
CA THR A 162 -20.02 -0.67 5.81
C THR A 162 -18.82 -0.09 6.54
N SER A 163 -18.12 -0.95 7.29
CA SER A 163 -16.90 -0.64 8.04
C SER A 163 -15.84 -1.69 7.79
N SER A 164 -14.60 -1.25 7.57
CA SER A 164 -13.45 -2.14 7.42
C SER A 164 -13.12 -2.83 8.75
N GLY A 165 -12.22 -3.82 8.68
CA GLY A 165 -11.46 -4.27 9.85
C GLY A 165 -10.67 -3.12 10.49
N LEU A 166 -10.31 -3.32 11.76
CA LEU A 166 -9.49 -2.38 12.52
C LEU A 166 -8.01 -2.56 12.16
N VAL A 167 -7.32 -1.44 11.97
CA VAL A 167 -5.86 -1.39 11.87
C VAL A 167 -5.31 -0.63 13.08
N LYS A 168 -4.29 -1.21 13.71
CA LYS A 168 -3.59 -0.62 14.85
C LYS A 168 -2.25 -0.05 14.39
N PHE A 169 -1.94 1.16 14.82
CA PHE A 169 -0.64 1.80 14.69
C PHE A 169 -0.10 2.04 16.09
N THR A 170 1.16 1.66 16.31
CA THR A 170 1.85 1.91 17.57
C THR A 170 2.94 2.93 17.28
N VAL A 171 2.82 4.11 17.88
CA VAL A 171 3.82 5.18 17.81
C VAL A 171 4.71 5.03 19.03
N GLU A 172 5.94 4.58 18.80
CA GLU A 172 6.90 4.32 19.87
C GLU A 172 7.34 5.62 20.54
N ASP A 173 7.46 5.60 21.87
CA ASP A 173 8.02 6.74 22.60
C ASP A 173 9.55 6.84 22.35
N PRO A 174 10.12 8.05 22.16
CA PRO A 174 11.56 8.20 21.92
C PRO A 174 12.46 7.67 23.04
N SER A 175 11.93 7.51 24.26
CA SER A 175 12.68 6.89 25.37
C SER A 175 12.81 5.37 25.23
N GLY A 176 12.03 4.73 24.35
CA GLY A 176 11.95 3.27 24.21
C GLY A 176 11.16 2.59 25.34
N ASP A 177 10.46 3.35 26.18
CA ASP A 177 9.55 2.82 27.18
C ASP A 177 8.22 2.43 26.54
N MET A 178 8.00 1.13 26.34
CA MET A 178 6.79 0.58 25.73
C MET A 178 5.51 0.90 26.50
N GLU A 179 5.58 1.26 27.79
CA GLU A 179 4.40 1.69 28.55
C GLU A 179 3.91 3.09 28.12
N LEU A 180 4.77 3.86 27.45
CA LEU A 180 4.48 5.20 26.93
C LEU A 180 4.14 5.21 25.44
N ASP A 181 4.16 4.04 24.78
CA ASP A 181 3.80 3.91 23.37
C ASP A 181 2.33 4.25 23.13
N ASP A 182 2.08 4.98 22.03
CA ASP A 182 0.75 5.42 21.68
C ASP A 182 0.09 4.51 20.65
N ASP A 183 -1.00 3.85 21.07
CA ASP A 183 -1.77 2.92 20.23
C ASP A 183 -2.99 3.59 19.60
N LEU A 184 -2.89 3.94 18.32
CA LEU A 184 -4.00 4.47 17.53
C LEU A 184 -4.67 3.37 16.72
N LYS A 185 -5.99 3.23 16.83
CA LYS A 185 -6.76 2.20 16.11
C LYS A 185 -7.77 2.85 15.19
N PHE A 186 -7.69 2.56 13.89
CA PHE A 186 -8.56 3.15 12.88
C PHE A 186 -9.38 2.09 12.14
N ARG A 187 -10.48 2.53 11.56
CA ARG A 187 -11.24 1.82 10.52
C ARG A 187 -11.71 2.82 9.47
N VAL A 188 -11.96 2.33 8.27
CA VAL A 188 -12.64 3.07 7.22
C VAL A 188 -14.12 2.73 7.24
N ASN A 189 -14.99 3.74 7.14
CA ASN A 189 -16.42 3.57 6.96
C ASN A 189 -16.84 4.14 5.62
N LEU A 190 -17.83 3.51 4.99
CA LEU A 190 -18.59 4.08 3.88
C LEU A 190 -20.01 4.21 4.36
N ILE A 191 -20.48 5.45 4.49
CA ILE A 191 -21.79 5.78 5.05
C ILE A 191 -22.61 6.44 3.93
N PRO A 192 -23.87 6.02 3.72
CA PRO A 192 -24.75 6.68 2.77
C PRO A 192 -24.88 8.16 3.07
N GLU A 193 -24.74 8.99 2.04
CA GLU A 193 -25.01 10.42 2.15
C GLU A 193 -26.51 10.66 1.91
N GLN A 194 -27.17 11.39 2.80
CA GLN A 194 -28.54 11.85 2.56
C GLN A 194 -28.48 12.99 1.54
N ASN A 195 -29.06 12.78 0.36
CA ASN A 195 -29.17 13.84 -0.64
C ASN A 195 -30.63 14.31 -0.67
N GLU A 196 -30.86 15.58 -0.32
CA GLU A 196 -32.20 16.20 -0.34
C GLU A 196 -32.66 16.55 -1.76
N GLU A 197 -31.75 16.54 -2.74
CA GLU A 197 -32.07 16.82 -4.15
C GLU A 197 -32.56 15.56 -4.89
N GLU A 198 -33.88 15.50 -5.10
CA GLU A 198 -34.54 14.49 -5.94
C GLU A 198 -34.12 14.61 -7.40
N GLY A 199 -33.08 13.87 -7.81
CA GLY A 199 -32.88 13.58 -9.23
C GLY A 199 -31.44 13.48 -9.69
N ALA A 200 -30.79 12.32 -9.44
CA ALA A 200 -29.97 11.58 -10.42
C ALA A 200 -29.06 10.54 -9.75
N MET A 201 -28.59 10.77 -8.53
CA MET A 201 -27.67 9.86 -7.83
C MET A 201 -28.26 9.36 -6.51
N LYS A 202 -28.96 8.22 -6.57
CA LYS A 202 -29.63 7.61 -5.40
C LYS A 202 -28.68 6.83 -4.47
N ASN A 203 -27.43 6.62 -4.86
CA ASN A 203 -26.44 5.85 -4.11
C ASN A 203 -25.14 6.65 -4.01
N LEU A 204 -25.10 7.58 -3.05
CA LEU A 204 -23.92 8.33 -2.67
C LEU A 204 -23.43 7.82 -1.32
N HIS A 205 -22.12 7.69 -1.19
CA HIS A 205 -21.48 7.33 0.07
C HIS A 205 -20.37 8.32 0.38
N ARG A 206 -20.29 8.73 1.64
CA ARG A 206 -19.14 9.43 2.17
C ARG A 206 -18.21 8.45 2.85
N MET A 207 -16.93 8.53 2.53
CA MET A 207 -15.91 7.77 3.25
C MET A 207 -15.53 8.54 4.52
N SER A 208 -15.29 7.83 5.62
CA SER A 208 -14.66 8.42 6.79
C SER A 208 -13.63 7.49 7.37
N LEU A 209 -12.54 8.03 7.90
CA LEU A 209 -11.69 7.30 8.83
C LEU A 209 -12.18 7.57 10.25
N ALA A 210 -12.34 6.53 11.04
CA ALA A 210 -12.77 6.64 12.44
C ALA A 210 -11.68 6.12 13.36
N LEU A 211 -11.24 6.96 14.30
CA LEU A 211 -10.41 6.59 15.44
C LEU A 211 -11.27 5.88 16.49
N VAL A 212 -11.01 4.59 16.66
CA VAL A 212 -11.76 3.69 17.56
C VAL A 212 -11.05 3.51 18.90
N GLY A 213 -9.72 3.61 18.92
CA GLY A 213 -8.87 3.58 20.10
C GLY A 213 -7.70 4.54 19.94
N GLY A 214 -7.17 5.07 21.04
CA GLY A 214 -6.11 6.09 21.00
C GLY A 214 -6.56 7.52 21.33
N LYS A 215 -7.82 7.73 21.73
CA LYS A 215 -8.30 9.06 22.17
C LYS A 215 -7.57 9.60 23.42
N SER A 216 -7.04 8.69 24.23
CA SER A 216 -6.31 8.96 25.46
C SER A 216 -4.80 8.81 25.26
N SER A 217 -4.32 8.98 24.03
CA SER A 217 -2.90 8.95 23.74
C SER A 217 -2.13 9.99 24.55
N SER A 218 -0.88 9.68 24.86
CA SER A 218 0.05 10.54 25.58
C SER A 218 0.26 11.87 24.86
N LYS A 219 0.22 11.84 23.52
CA LYS A 219 0.41 13.00 22.63
C LYS A 219 -0.84 13.27 21.80
N ILE A 220 -0.96 14.53 21.35
CA ILE A 220 -1.96 14.91 20.36
C ILE A 220 -1.31 14.91 18.98
N TYR A 221 -1.85 14.11 18.07
CA TYR A 221 -1.35 13.96 16.72
C TYR A 221 -2.14 14.79 15.69
N GLN A 222 -1.39 15.40 14.77
CA GLN A 222 -1.86 15.71 13.43
C GLN A 222 -1.75 14.45 12.57
N ILE A 223 -2.76 14.19 11.73
CA ILE A 223 -2.83 13.00 10.90
C ILE A 223 -3.17 13.38 9.46
N PHE A 224 -2.45 12.80 8.51
CA PHE A 224 -2.76 12.89 7.10
C PHE A 224 -2.99 11.50 6.51
N PHE A 225 -4.15 11.30 5.88
CA PHE A 225 -4.48 10.08 5.15
C PHE A 225 -4.45 10.35 3.65
N HIS A 226 -3.82 9.44 2.90
CA HIS A 226 -3.76 9.49 1.44
C HIS A 226 -3.99 8.10 0.86
N THR A 227 -5.02 7.93 0.04
CA THR A 227 -5.25 6.65 -0.65
C THR A 227 -4.15 6.39 -1.67
N VAL A 228 -3.71 5.14 -1.77
CA VAL A 228 -2.72 4.69 -2.75
C VAL A 228 -3.42 3.79 -3.76
N ASP A 229 -3.90 4.38 -4.85
CA ASP A 229 -4.57 3.67 -5.94
C ASP A 229 -4.26 4.33 -7.29
N PRO A 230 -4.11 3.57 -8.39
CA PRO A 230 -3.81 4.14 -9.70
C PRO A 230 -4.96 4.97 -10.32
N THR A 231 -6.18 4.87 -9.80
CA THR A 231 -7.37 5.43 -10.47
C THR A 231 -8.11 6.49 -9.67
N TYR A 232 -7.77 6.69 -8.40
CA TYR A 232 -8.35 7.73 -7.56
C TYR A 232 -7.38 8.14 -6.44
N GLN A 233 -7.55 9.36 -5.96
CA GLN A 233 -6.82 9.88 -4.81
C GLN A 233 -7.81 10.57 -3.87
N VAL A 234 -7.73 10.23 -2.59
CA VAL A 234 -8.53 10.83 -1.54
C VAL A 234 -7.59 11.23 -0.42
N HIS A 235 -7.75 12.47 0.03
CA HIS A 235 -6.96 13.06 1.11
C HIS A 235 -7.87 13.43 2.28
N ILE A 236 -7.41 13.15 3.49
CA ILE A 236 -8.04 13.64 4.71
C ILE A 236 -6.94 14.22 5.60
N ASN A 237 -7.05 15.52 5.87
CA ASN A 237 -6.17 16.22 6.79
C ASN A 237 -6.87 16.39 8.14
N VAL A 238 -6.21 15.94 9.21
CA VAL A 238 -6.72 15.95 10.57
C VAL A 238 -5.76 16.76 11.43
N PRO A 239 -6.07 18.03 11.73
CA PRO A 239 -5.21 18.85 12.56
C PRO A 239 -5.19 18.40 14.02
N ASP A 240 -6.23 17.71 14.49
CA ASP A 240 -6.35 17.18 15.85
C ASP A 240 -7.14 15.86 15.85
N HIS A 241 -6.43 14.76 16.12
CA HIS A 241 -7.02 13.41 16.10
C HIS A 241 -8.08 13.15 17.20
N ARG A 242 -8.23 14.02 18.20
CA ARG A 242 -9.24 13.85 19.26
C ARG A 242 -10.67 13.95 18.77
N GLN A 243 -10.90 14.55 17.59
CA GLN A 243 -12.17 14.48 16.87
C GLN A 243 -12.25 13.16 16.10
N PRO A 244 -12.89 12.10 16.61
CA PRO A 244 -12.53 10.74 16.21
C PRO A 244 -13.11 10.26 14.87
N ILE A 245 -13.79 11.12 14.11
CA ILE A 245 -14.37 10.78 12.81
C ILE A 245 -13.91 11.83 11.82
N PHE A 246 -13.21 11.38 10.78
CA PHE A 246 -12.58 12.20 9.77
C PHE A 246 -13.24 11.90 8.41
N PRO A 247 -14.34 12.60 8.07
CA PRO A 247 -15.01 12.40 6.79
C PRO A 247 -14.18 12.96 5.63
N THR A 248 -14.32 12.35 4.46
CA THR A 248 -13.88 12.95 3.20
C THR A 248 -14.77 14.15 2.88
N ASN A 249 -14.20 15.16 2.23
CA ASN A 249 -14.98 16.25 1.64
C ASN A 249 -15.83 15.75 0.47
N GLU A 250 -15.29 14.77 -0.27
CA GLU A 250 -15.94 14.17 -1.43
C GLU A 250 -16.98 13.12 -1.04
N VAL A 251 -17.97 12.96 -1.92
CA VAL A 251 -18.96 11.88 -1.89
C VAL A 251 -18.80 11.01 -3.14
N PHE A 252 -18.91 9.71 -2.95
CA PHE A 252 -18.63 8.71 -3.98
C PHE A 252 -19.94 8.12 -4.47
N HIS A 253 -20.22 8.30 -5.76
CA HIS A 253 -21.34 7.63 -6.41
C HIS A 253 -20.99 6.17 -6.73
N GLN A 254 -22.00 5.34 -6.98
CA GLN A 254 -21.84 3.89 -7.22
C GLN A 254 -20.92 3.49 -8.40
N TRP A 255 -20.62 4.42 -9.31
CA TRP A 255 -19.75 4.23 -10.48
C TRP A 255 -18.37 4.85 -10.30
N HIS A 256 -18.10 5.48 -9.15
CA HIS A 256 -16.81 6.06 -8.84
C HIS A 256 -15.72 4.97 -8.86
N PRO A 257 -14.49 5.25 -9.33
CA PRO A 257 -13.40 4.26 -9.35
C PRO A 257 -13.16 3.56 -8.01
N LEU A 258 -13.29 4.28 -6.88
CA LEU A 258 -13.26 3.70 -5.53
C LEU A 258 -14.26 2.55 -5.36
N MET A 259 -15.52 2.73 -5.80
CA MET A 259 -16.56 1.71 -5.68
C MET A 259 -16.28 0.52 -6.60
N ALA A 260 -15.76 0.75 -7.80
CA ALA A 260 -15.34 -0.31 -8.72
C ALA A 260 -14.15 -1.11 -8.15
N GLY A 261 -13.18 -0.40 -7.57
CA GLY A 261 -12.03 -0.99 -6.89
C GLY A 261 -12.44 -1.91 -5.76
N LEU A 262 -13.35 -1.44 -4.88
CA LEU A 262 -13.89 -2.21 -3.75
C LEU A 262 -14.68 -3.46 -4.16
N ARG A 263 -15.38 -3.43 -5.30
CA ARG A 263 -16.05 -4.63 -5.84
C ARG A 263 -15.05 -5.68 -6.29
N ARG A 264 -13.96 -5.24 -6.94
CA ARG A 264 -12.90 -6.13 -7.43
C ARG A 264 -12.07 -6.68 -6.28
N ARG A 265 -11.70 -5.82 -5.33
CA ARG A 265 -10.95 -6.19 -4.13
C ARG A 265 -11.51 -5.44 -2.92
N PRO A 266 -11.96 -6.14 -1.89
CA PRO A 266 -12.54 -5.53 -0.69
C PRO A 266 -11.45 -4.93 0.22
N ARG A 267 -10.60 -4.05 -0.32
CA ARG A 267 -9.52 -3.38 0.40
C ARG A 267 -9.26 -1.98 -0.13
N LEU A 268 -8.81 -1.09 0.75
CA LEU A 268 -8.26 0.22 0.40
C LEU A 268 -6.88 0.38 1.01
N ARG A 269 -5.92 0.83 0.20
CA ARG A 269 -4.55 1.10 0.65
C ARG A 269 -4.38 2.57 0.99
N PHE A 270 -3.71 2.84 2.09
CA PHE A 270 -3.44 4.20 2.54
C PHE A 270 -1.98 4.37 2.93
N LEU A 271 -1.45 5.55 2.63
CA LEU A 271 -0.42 6.19 3.42
C LEU A 271 -1.09 6.93 4.58
N ILE A 272 -0.53 6.78 5.77
CA ILE A 272 -0.94 7.46 7.00
C ILE A 272 0.29 8.12 7.59
N ARG A 273 0.25 9.44 7.72
CA ARG A 273 1.33 10.21 8.33
C ARG A 273 0.85 10.75 9.66
N LEU A 274 1.65 10.53 10.70
CA LEU A 274 1.38 10.97 12.07
C LEU A 274 2.49 11.91 12.52
N LYS A 275 2.13 13.06 13.08
CA LYS A 275 3.09 13.99 13.69
C LYS A 275 2.52 14.54 15.00
N PRO A 276 3.24 14.42 16.12
CA PRO A 276 2.87 15.10 17.35
C PRO A 276 2.73 16.62 17.12
N MET A 277 1.67 17.23 17.67
CA MET A 277 1.39 18.66 17.52
C MET A 277 2.50 19.58 18.06
N ASP A 278 3.21 19.13 19.09
CA ASP A 278 4.34 19.83 19.70
C ASP A 278 5.60 19.82 18.81
N SER A 279 5.64 18.97 17.78
CA SER A 279 6.75 18.85 16.82
C SER A 279 6.61 19.76 15.60
N GLY A 280 5.62 20.66 15.59
CA GLY A 280 5.33 21.59 14.49
C GLY A 280 4.29 21.07 13.49
N PRO A 281 4.02 21.80 12.39
CA PRO A 281 2.98 21.44 11.43
C PRO A 281 3.32 20.15 10.67
N LEU A 282 2.27 19.40 10.29
CA LEU A 282 2.38 18.27 9.36
C LEU A 282 2.16 18.76 7.93
N ASP A 283 3.19 18.70 7.10
CA ASP A 283 3.08 19.03 5.68
C ASP A 283 2.19 18.00 4.96
N ALA A 284 1.25 18.45 4.14
CA ALA A 284 0.48 17.56 3.26
C ALA A 284 1.37 17.07 2.10
N MET A 285 1.13 15.86 1.57
CA MET A 285 1.83 15.42 0.35
C MET A 285 1.35 16.16 -0.90
N CYS A 286 0.06 16.51 -0.98
CA CYS A 286 -0.45 17.34 -2.06
C CYS A 286 -0.57 18.80 -1.60
N GLY A 287 -0.20 19.75 -2.47
CA GLY A 287 -0.48 21.18 -2.26
C GLY A 287 -1.97 21.55 -2.36
N CYS A 288 -2.86 20.56 -2.46
CA CYS A 288 -4.29 20.70 -2.69
C CYS A 288 -5.14 20.74 -1.40
N CYS A 289 -4.52 20.52 -0.24
CA CYS A 289 -5.20 20.45 1.06
C CYS A 289 -4.79 21.58 2.04
N GLY A 290 -4.29 22.70 1.50
CA GLY A 290 -3.95 23.92 2.24
C GLY A 290 -5.07 24.94 2.28
#